data_AF-A0A838ES43-F1
#
_entry.id   AF-A0A838ES43-F1
#
_cell.length_a   1.000
_cell.length_b   1.000
_cell.length_c   1.000
_cell.angle_alpha   90.00
_cell.angle_beta   90.00
_cell.angle_gamma   90.00
#
_symmetry.space_group_name_H-M   'P 1'
#
loop_
_entity.id
_entity.type
_entity.pdbx_description
1 polymer ?
#
loop_
_entity_poly.entity_id
_entity_poly.type
_entity_poly.pdbx_seq_one_letter_code
_entity_poly.pdbx_strand_id
1 'polypeptide(L)'
;MPRSSQDKMVRSDSENILISNFPKDSQLETEDQIRGFELLRLAFFALKLRKFEQRHERARDETEYNFRCSLLRHAIFQQVLTLTKLGAREQAMQLIDACRK
;
A
#
# COMPACT_ATOMS: atom_id res chain seq x y z
N MET A 1 41.90 23.18 15.18
CA MET A 1 41.17 22.00 14.64
C MET A 1 41.30 20.90 15.68
N PRO A 2 40.18 20.49 16.30
CA PRO A 2 39.43 19.35 15.79
C PRO A 2 37.92 19.59 15.72
N ARG A 3 37.28 18.99 14.71
CA ARG A 3 35.82 18.94 14.53
C ARG A 3 35.27 17.77 15.35
N SER A 4 34.51 18.07 16.40
CA SER A 4 33.62 17.09 17.04
C SER A 4 32.24 17.26 16.40
N SER A 5 32.03 16.55 15.28
CA SER A 5 30.75 16.53 14.59
C SER A 5 29.72 15.78 15.43
N GLN A 6 28.59 16.44 15.64
CA GLN A 6 27.42 15.96 16.34
C GLN A 6 26.90 14.65 15.71
N ASP A 7 26.89 13.58 16.50
CA ASP A 7 26.14 12.38 16.20
C ASP A 7 24.68 12.60 16.64
N LYS A 8 23.92 13.35 15.82
CA LYS A 8 22.47 13.46 16.00
C LYS A 8 21.82 12.26 15.34
N MET A 9 21.66 11.23 16.17
CA MET A 9 20.73 10.12 16.01
C MET A 9 19.44 10.60 15.32
N VAL A 10 19.29 10.23 14.05
CA VAL A 10 18.11 10.49 13.22
C VAL A 10 16.95 9.75 13.89
N ARG A 11 16.15 10.51 14.66
CA ARG A 11 14.87 10.03 15.16
C ARG A 11 14.02 9.72 13.92
N SER A 12 13.59 8.47 13.84
CA SER A 12 12.56 8.02 12.92
C SER A 12 11.27 8.74 13.30
N ASP A 13 11.04 9.91 12.70
CA ASP A 13 9.75 10.57 12.74
C ASP A 13 8.76 9.71 11.95
N SER A 14 8.10 8.80 12.65
CA SER A 14 6.79 8.29 12.23
C SER A 14 5.86 9.50 12.23
N GLU A 15 5.85 10.27 11.14
CA GLU A 15 4.86 11.31 10.93
C GLU A 15 3.48 10.66 11.05
N ASN A 16 2.78 10.97 12.14
CA ASN A 16 1.39 10.59 12.30
C ASN A 16 0.62 11.29 11.19
N ILE A 17 0.29 10.55 10.12
CA ILE A 17 -0.56 11.05 9.04
C ILE A 17 -1.95 11.30 9.65
N LEU A 18 -2.20 12.54 10.07
CA LEU A 18 -3.52 12.99 10.46
C LEU A 18 -4.39 13.11 9.20
N ILE A 19 -5.64 12.67 9.28
CA ILE A 19 -6.60 12.74 8.17
C ILE A 19 -6.74 14.19 7.66
N SER A 20 -6.58 15.18 8.54
CA SER A 20 -6.58 16.61 8.20
C SER A 20 -5.47 17.03 7.24
N ASN A 21 -4.38 16.26 7.17
CA ASN A 21 -3.20 16.56 6.34
C ASN A 21 -3.23 15.80 5.00
N PHE A 22 -4.32 15.08 4.70
CA PHE A 22 -4.44 14.41 3.42
C PHE A 22 -4.51 15.45 2.29
N PRO A 23 -3.74 15.27 1.21
CA PRO A 23 -3.78 16.19 0.08
C PRO A 23 -5.21 16.27 -0.47
N LYS A 24 -5.67 17.51 -0.69
CA LYS A 24 -7.04 17.79 -1.16
C LYS A 24 -7.23 17.42 -2.63
N ASP A 25 -6.16 17.50 -3.42
CA ASP A 25 -6.21 17.31 -4.86
C ASP A 25 -5.20 16.23 -5.31
N SER A 26 -5.62 15.40 -6.26
CA SER A 26 -4.76 14.48 -6.99
C SER A 26 -4.17 15.20 -8.19
N GLN A 27 -2.85 15.19 -8.35
CA GLN A 27 -2.16 15.74 -9.53
C GLN A 27 -2.20 14.80 -10.75
N LEU A 28 -2.93 13.68 -10.69
CA LEU A 28 -3.07 12.78 -11.84
C LEU A 28 -4.12 13.32 -12.80
N GLU A 29 -3.68 13.78 -13.97
CA GLU A 29 -4.50 14.49 -14.94
C GLU A 29 -5.08 13.57 -16.03
N THR A 30 -4.37 12.49 -16.36
CA THR A 30 -4.78 11.59 -17.45
C THR A 30 -5.27 10.24 -16.95
N GLU A 31 -6.18 9.60 -17.70
CA GLU A 31 -6.64 8.24 -17.38
C GLU A 31 -5.48 7.24 -17.33
N ASP A 32 -4.45 7.40 -18.16
CA ASP A 32 -3.28 6.52 -18.16
C ASP A 32 -2.44 6.68 -16.88
N GLN A 33 -2.28 7.92 -16.38
CA GLN A 33 -1.62 8.17 -15.10
C GLN A 33 -2.41 7.57 -13.93
N ILE A 34 -3.72 7.77 -13.93
CA ILE A 34 -4.62 7.19 -12.92
C ILE A 34 -4.56 5.66 -12.96
N ARG A 35 -4.64 5.07 -14.15
CA ARG A 35 -4.54 3.62 -14.36
C ARG A 35 -3.20 3.08 -13.86
N GLY A 36 -2.09 3.73 -14.22
CA GLY A 36 -0.75 3.34 -13.79
C GLY A 36 -0.59 3.41 -12.27
N PHE A 37 -1.10 4.48 -11.65
CA PHE A 37 -1.09 4.63 -10.20
C PHE A 37 -1.94 3.56 -9.50
N GLU A 38 -3.14 3.29 -10.00
CA GLU A 38 -4.02 2.26 -9.42
C GLU A 38 -3.41 0.85 -9.55
N LEU A 39 -2.74 0.53 -10.66
CA LEU A 39 -2.00 -0.72 -10.82
C LEU A 39 -0.84 -0.83 -9.81
N LEU A 40 -0.07 0.25 -9.62
CA LEU A 40 1.01 0.27 -8.64
C LEU A 40 0.48 0.07 -7.21
N ARG A 41 -0.59 0.79 -6.87
CA ARG A 41 -1.22 0.72 -5.56
C ARG A 41 -1.80 -0.68 -5.32
N LEU A 42 -2.37 -1.32 -6.34
CA LEU A 42 -2.83 -2.71 -6.28
C LEU A 42 -1.67 -3.67 -5.97
N ALA A 43 -0.52 -3.51 -6.63
CA ALA A 43 0.67 -4.33 -6.38
C ALA A 43 1.13 -4.20 -4.93
N PHE A 44 1.18 -2.97 -4.44
CA PHE A 44 1.56 -2.71 -3.06
C PHE A 44 0.65 -3.43 -2.07
N PHE A 45 -0.68 -3.34 -2.22
CA PHE A 45 -1.60 -4.02 -1.30
C PHE A 45 -1.53 -5.55 -1.42
N ALA A 46 -1.41 -6.08 -2.63
CA ALA A 46 -1.27 -7.53 -2.85
C ALA A 46 0.01 -8.08 -2.19
N LEU A 47 1.15 -7.40 -2.36
CA LEU A 47 2.41 -7.75 -1.71
C LEU A 47 2.33 -7.60 -0.18
N LYS A 48 1.65 -6.55 0.31
CA LYS A 48 1.47 -6.33 1.75
C LYS A 48 0.60 -7.42 2.38
N LEU A 49 -0.46 -7.84 1.69
CA LEU A 49 -1.33 -8.93 2.14
C LEU A 49 -0.54 -10.24 2.23
N ARG A 50 0.20 -10.60 1.17
CA ARG A 50 1.07 -11.78 1.19
C ARG A 50 2.08 -11.74 2.33
N LYS A 51 2.73 -10.60 2.55
CA LYS A 51 3.69 -10.44 3.65
C LYS A 51 3.04 -10.61 5.03
N PHE A 52 1.78 -10.22 5.20
CA PHE A 52 1.04 -10.51 6.42
C PHE A 52 0.72 -11.99 6.55
N GLU A 53 0.20 -12.61 5.49
CA GLU A 53 -0.12 -14.05 5.47
C GLU A 53 1.10 -14.91 5.78
N GLN A 54 2.27 -14.58 5.24
CA GLN A 54 3.55 -15.26 5.56
C GLN A 54 4.02 -15.06 7.01
N ARG A 55 3.58 -14.00 7.68
CA ARG A 55 3.96 -13.68 9.07
C ARG A 55 2.92 -14.13 10.08
N HIS A 56 1.85 -14.78 9.64
CA HIS A 56 0.70 -15.15 10.48
C HIS A 56 1.11 -15.92 11.74
N GLU A 57 2.05 -16.86 11.63
CA GLU A 57 2.53 -17.67 12.76
C GLU A 57 3.18 -16.86 13.90
N ARG A 58 3.51 -15.57 13.66
CA ARG A 58 4.10 -14.67 14.66
C ARG A 58 3.10 -13.68 15.26
N ALA A 59 1.85 -13.69 14.82
CA ALA A 59 0.84 -12.77 15.31
C ALA A 59 0.38 -13.20 16.71
N ARG A 60 0.58 -12.33 17.71
CA ARG A 60 0.08 -12.55 19.08
C ARG A 60 -1.41 -12.23 19.24
N ASP A 61 -1.99 -11.54 18.26
CA ASP A 61 -3.38 -11.10 18.24
C ASP A 61 -4.01 -11.43 16.88
N GLU A 62 -4.78 -12.50 16.87
CA GLU A 62 -5.48 -13.02 15.70
C GLU A 62 -6.59 -12.09 15.21
N THR A 63 -7.22 -11.35 16.13
CA THR A 63 -8.32 -10.42 15.80
C THR A 63 -7.77 -9.24 15.00
N GLU A 64 -6.70 -8.63 15.49
CA GLU A 64 -6.04 -7.52 14.80
C GLU A 64 -5.45 -7.96 13.45
N TYR A 65 -4.88 -9.17 13.38
CA TYR A 65 -4.42 -9.75 12.13
C TYR A 65 -5.55 -9.90 11.11
N ASN A 66 -6.68 -10.48 11.51
CA ASN A 66 -7.84 -10.70 10.65
C ASN A 66 -8.44 -9.38 10.17
N PHE A 67 -8.51 -8.38 11.05
CA PHE A 67 -8.94 -7.04 10.70
C PHE A 67 -8.05 -6.42 9.60
N ARG A 68 -6.72 -6.43 9.77
CA ARG A 68 -5.77 -5.91 8.78
C ARG A 68 -5.85 -6.62 7.44
N CYS A 69 -5.97 -7.95 7.44
CA CYS A 69 -6.10 -8.73 6.21
C CYS A 69 -7.42 -8.41 5.50
N SER A 70 -8.51 -8.26 6.26
CA SER A 70 -9.83 -7.89 5.72
C SER A 70 -9.78 -6.51 5.07
N LEU A 71 -9.17 -5.52 5.73
CA LEU A 71 -8.96 -4.18 5.16
C LEU A 71 -8.20 -4.22 3.83
N LEU A 72 -7.11 -5.00 3.75
CA LEU A 72 -6.34 -5.12 2.50
C LEU A 72 -7.14 -5.81 1.40
N ARG A 73 -7.88 -6.87 1.71
CA ARG A 73 -8.74 -7.55 0.73
C ARG A 73 -9.82 -6.62 0.18
N HIS A 74 -10.44 -5.80 1.03
CA HIS A 74 -11.38 -4.78 0.60
C HIS A 74 -10.73 -3.70 -0.26
N ALA A 75 -9.55 -3.21 0.13
CA ALA A 75 -8.82 -2.21 -0.65
C ALA A 75 -8.44 -2.75 -2.05
N ILE A 76 -7.94 -3.99 -2.12
CA ILE A 76 -7.64 -4.68 -3.38
C ILE A 76 -8.90 -4.81 -4.24
N PHE A 77 -10.02 -5.23 -3.65
CA PHE A 77 -11.28 -5.35 -4.37
C PHE A 77 -11.74 -4.02 -4.96
N GLN A 78 -11.71 -2.94 -4.17
CA GLN A 78 -12.08 -1.61 -4.67
C GLN A 78 -11.19 -1.15 -5.82
N GLN A 79 -9.90 -1.43 -5.78
CA GLN A 79 -8.99 -1.09 -6.88
C GLN A 79 -9.25 -1.91 -8.13
N VAL A 80 -9.59 -3.19 -8.00
CA VAL A 80 -9.98 -4.01 -9.16
C VAL A 80 -11.24 -3.43 -9.81
N LEU A 81 -12.21 -2.95 -9.02
CA LEU A 81 -13.38 -2.26 -9.57
C LEU A 81 -12.99 -0.96 -10.29
N THR A 82 -12.10 -0.15 -9.71
CA THR A 82 -11.58 1.07 -10.36
C THR A 82 -10.84 0.76 -11.65
N LEU A 83 -9.92 -0.21 -11.64
CA LEU A 83 -9.17 -0.64 -12.81
C LEU A 83 -10.06 -1.27 -13.88
N THR A 84 -11.16 -1.92 -13.49
CA THR A 84 -12.15 -2.41 -14.45
C THR A 84 -12.81 -1.24 -15.18
N LYS A 85 -13.17 -0.17 -14.49
CA LYS A 85 -13.70 1.05 -15.11
C LYS A 85 -12.69 1.73 -16.03
N LEU A 86 -11.39 1.61 -15.72
CA LEU A 86 -10.27 2.15 -16.52
C LEU A 86 -9.78 1.21 -17.64
N GLY A 87 -10.48 0.09 -17.91
CA GLY A 87 -10.12 -0.86 -18.98
C GLY A 87 -8.89 -1.75 -18.67
N ALA A 88 -8.44 -1.80 -17.41
CA ALA A 88 -7.21 -2.45 -16.98
C ALA A 88 -7.43 -3.70 -16.11
N ARG A 89 -8.61 -4.33 -16.21
CA ARG A 89 -8.98 -5.49 -15.38
C ARG A 89 -8.01 -6.66 -15.55
N GLU A 90 -7.63 -6.99 -16.77
CA GLU A 90 -6.73 -8.12 -17.03
C GLU A 90 -5.35 -7.90 -16.42
N GLN A 91 -4.81 -6.69 -16.57
CA GLN A 91 -3.54 -6.29 -15.93
C GLN A 91 -3.64 -6.41 -14.40
N ALA A 92 -4.76 -5.98 -13.82
CA ALA A 92 -5.01 -6.12 -12.38
C ALA A 92 -4.96 -7.59 -11.93
N MET A 93 -5.62 -8.48 -12.66
CA MET A 93 -5.66 -9.91 -12.32
C MET A 93 -4.28 -10.57 -12.47
N GLN A 94 -3.56 -10.30 -13.56
CA GLN A 94 -2.20 -10.79 -13.78
C GLN A 94 -1.26 -10.35 -12.63
N LEU A 95 -1.42 -9.12 -12.17
CA LEU A 95 -0.61 -8.54 -11.11
C LEU A 95 -0.91 -9.19 -9.74
N ILE A 96 -2.19 -9.43 -9.42
CA ILE A 96 -2.59 -10.18 -8.22
C ILE A 96 -1.98 -11.59 -8.26
N ASP A 97 -2.08 -12.29 -9.39
CA ASP A 97 -1.55 -13.64 -9.53
C ASP A 97 -0.02 -13.68 -9.46
N ALA A 98 0.67 -12.68 -10.01
CA ALA A 98 2.12 -12.54 -9.86
C ALA A 98 2.51 -12.33 -8.38
N CYS A 99 1.73 -11.56 -7.62
CA CYS A 99 2.00 -11.29 -6.22
C CYS A 99 1.74 -12.51 -5.31
N ARG A 100 0.87 -13.44 -5.72
CA ARG A 100 0.56 -14.68 -4.99
C ARG A 100 1.70 -15.72 -5.03
N LYS A 101 2.53 -15.72 -6.07
CA LYS A 101 3.67 -16.65 -6.25
C LYS A 101 4.84 -16.28 -5.36
#